data_AF-A0A091AU10-F1
#
_entry.id   AF-A0A091AU10-F1
#
_cell.length_a   1.000
_cell.length_b   1.000
_cell.length_c   1.000
_cell.angle_alpha   90.00
_cell.angle_beta   90.00
_cell.angle_gamma   90.00
#
_symmetry.space_group_name_H-M   'P 1'
#
loop_
_entity.id
_entity.type
_entity.pdbx_description
1 polymer ?
#
loop_
_entity_poly.entity_id
_entity_poly.type
_entity_poly.pdbx_seq_one_letter_code
_entity_poly.pdbx_strand_id
1 'polypeptide(L)'
;MKNAFPLLILLAATQVASACENSLPLSGSANVPVCEREGPGCRSATEVLYEYTQAQPDDPLTFGIALQSSPWRMYGADLRILTVAELAGMLRPQLEPKHKRVELHGSWTGVAPSTTTPSLATQLSRQLKGFPVTGMDGFLWMDSKGGMRTTRQAFTVRRGAGRYFVPTGKEVLVPLTVGWAAGLEDRFGPEDAEMMLLAGVGNDVFLLCPDGALADFEAGAKMGSAIAAYNAAQVRLSRNQAGDRAAALALLERAKALGDAKAAAQLQGLRRVPAKK
;
A
#
# COMPACT_ATOMS: atom_id res chain seq x y z
N MET A 1 -26.51 43.82 36.20
CA MET A 1 -26.31 42.37 36.40
C MET A 1 -25.44 41.88 35.26
N LYS A 2 -24.26 41.31 35.57
CA LYS A 2 -23.24 40.88 34.60
C LYS A 2 -23.52 39.43 34.22
N ASN A 3 -23.83 39.15 32.95
CA ASN A 3 -23.93 37.79 32.44
C ASN A 3 -22.58 37.41 31.82
N ALA A 4 -21.85 36.53 32.50
CA ALA A 4 -20.72 35.80 31.95
C ALA A 4 -21.24 34.46 31.43
N PHE A 5 -21.14 34.22 30.13
CA PHE A 5 -21.41 32.93 29.50
C PHE A 5 -20.06 32.24 29.26
N PRO A 6 -19.84 30.99 29.73
CA PRO A 6 -18.55 30.33 29.56
C PRO A 6 -18.43 29.77 28.14
N LEU A 7 -17.35 30.17 27.48
CA LEU A 7 -16.81 29.60 26.25
C LEU A 7 -16.14 28.26 26.62
N LEU A 8 -16.77 27.11 26.34
CA LEU A 8 -16.15 25.82 26.63
C LEU A 8 -16.65 24.67 25.75
N ILE A 9 -16.38 24.68 24.43
CA ILE A 9 -16.34 23.46 23.62
C ILE A 9 -15.33 23.64 22.49
N LEU A 10 -14.08 23.21 22.67
CA LEU A 10 -13.15 22.96 21.55
C LEU A 10 -11.96 22.05 21.96
N LEU A 11 -12.23 20.85 22.49
CA LEU A 11 -11.16 19.91 22.90
C LEU A 11 -11.39 18.44 22.54
N ALA A 12 -12.32 18.12 21.63
CA ALA A 12 -12.64 16.72 21.27
C ALA A 12 -12.17 16.30 19.86
N ALA A 13 -11.35 17.09 19.16
CA ALA A 13 -10.95 16.79 17.77
C ALA A 13 -9.49 16.30 17.60
N THR A 14 -8.72 16.10 18.68
CA THR A 14 -7.28 15.80 18.57
C THR A 14 -6.93 14.31 18.55
N GLN A 15 -7.87 13.39 18.78
CA GLN A 15 -7.52 11.97 18.92
C GLN A 15 -7.41 11.18 17.61
N VAL A 16 -7.98 11.66 16.50
CA VAL A 16 -7.93 10.92 15.21
C VAL A 16 -6.68 11.27 14.40
N ALA A 17 -6.02 12.39 14.71
CA ALA A 17 -4.81 12.84 14.01
C ALA A 17 -3.52 12.16 14.50
N SER A 18 -3.53 11.45 15.64
CA SER A 18 -2.32 10.83 16.21
C SER A 18 -2.06 9.39 15.77
N ALA A 19 -2.99 8.74 15.05
CA ALA A 19 -2.86 7.32 14.71
C ALA A 19 -1.96 7.05 13.50
N CYS A 20 -1.61 8.09 12.72
CA CYS A 20 -0.90 7.97 11.45
C CYS A 20 0.29 8.94 11.37
N GLU A 21 0.99 9.20 12.47
CA GLU A 21 2.23 9.99 12.42
C GLU A 21 3.27 9.26 11.56
N ASN A 22 3.64 9.88 10.43
CA ASN A 22 4.74 9.42 9.60
C ASN A 22 5.78 10.52 9.46
N SER A 23 7.05 10.13 9.31
CA SER A 23 8.18 11.06 9.17
C SER A 23 8.41 11.49 7.72
N LEU A 24 7.43 11.29 6.83
CA LEU A 24 7.61 11.56 5.42
C LEU A 24 7.46 13.07 5.16
N PRO A 25 8.23 13.63 4.21
CA PRO A 25 8.22 15.07 3.92
C PRO A 25 7.01 15.43 3.04
N LEU A 26 5.80 15.27 3.58
CA LEU A 26 4.54 15.60 2.91
C LEU A 26 4.26 17.11 3.01
N SER A 27 3.80 17.70 1.92
CA SER A 27 3.44 19.13 1.88
C SER A 27 2.44 19.45 0.77
N GLY A 28 1.64 20.50 0.95
CA GLY A 28 0.69 20.97 -0.06
C GLY A 28 -0.46 20.01 -0.36
N SER A 29 -1.13 20.25 -1.49
CA SER A 29 -2.29 19.48 -1.93
C SER A 29 -2.21 19.13 -3.40
N ALA A 30 -2.75 17.98 -3.80
CA ALA A 30 -2.96 17.62 -5.21
C ALA A 30 -4.45 17.44 -5.51
N ASN A 31 -4.90 18.01 -6.63
CA ASN A 31 -6.24 17.78 -7.15
C ASN A 31 -6.25 16.53 -8.03
N VAL A 32 -7.12 15.58 -7.71
CA VAL A 32 -7.28 14.36 -8.50
C VAL A 32 -8.40 14.55 -9.51
N PRO A 33 -8.15 14.35 -10.82
CA PRO A 33 -9.20 14.37 -11.82
C PRO A 33 -10.15 13.20 -11.57
N VAL A 34 -11.43 13.49 -11.41
CA VAL A 34 -12.50 12.52 -11.20
C VAL A 34 -13.68 12.80 -12.12
N CYS A 35 -14.45 11.78 -12.43
CA CYS A 35 -15.72 11.86 -13.13
C CYS A 35 -16.76 10.96 -12.47
N GLU A 36 -18.04 11.18 -12.81
CA GLU A 36 -19.13 10.35 -12.33
C GLU A 36 -19.14 9.00 -13.06
N ARG A 37 -19.33 7.90 -12.32
CA ARG A 37 -19.24 6.52 -12.84
C ARG A 37 -19.99 6.29 -14.15
N GLU A 38 -21.17 6.87 -14.29
CA GLU A 38 -22.07 6.68 -15.43
C GLU A 38 -21.97 7.83 -16.46
N GLY A 39 -21.01 8.74 -16.26
CA GLY A 39 -20.77 9.86 -17.16
C GLY A 39 -20.08 9.42 -18.47
N PRO A 40 -20.43 10.00 -19.62
CA PRO A 40 -19.72 9.77 -20.87
C PRO A 40 -18.22 10.06 -20.73
N GLY A 41 -17.37 9.13 -21.18
CA GLY A 41 -15.91 9.28 -21.11
C GLY A 41 -15.31 9.10 -19.70
N CYS A 42 -16.03 8.45 -18.80
CA CYS A 42 -15.55 8.10 -17.46
C CYS A 42 -15.16 6.62 -17.38
N ARG A 43 -13.98 6.32 -16.83
CA ARG A 43 -13.44 4.95 -16.80
C ARG A 43 -12.92 4.56 -15.43
N SER A 44 -12.96 3.27 -15.11
CA SER A 44 -12.42 2.73 -13.86
C SER A 44 -10.92 3.03 -13.78
N ALA A 45 -10.46 3.65 -12.68
CA ALA A 45 -9.05 4.01 -12.56
C ALA A 45 -8.11 2.79 -12.58
N THR A 46 -8.58 1.62 -12.13
CA THR A 46 -7.82 0.36 -12.19
C THR A 46 -7.60 -0.12 -13.62
N GLU A 47 -8.64 -0.02 -14.46
CA GLU A 47 -8.55 -0.38 -15.89
C GLU A 47 -7.62 0.57 -16.63
N VAL A 48 -7.79 1.87 -16.39
CA VAL A 48 -6.93 2.92 -16.97
C VAL A 48 -5.48 2.75 -16.53
N LEU A 49 -5.23 2.44 -15.25
CA LEU A 49 -3.87 2.17 -14.75
C LEU A 49 -3.22 0.98 -15.47
N TYR A 50 -3.96 -0.10 -15.70
CA TYR A 50 -3.44 -1.24 -16.45
C TYR A 50 -3.03 -0.82 -17.86
N GLU A 51 -3.89 -0.12 -18.58
CA GLU A 51 -3.58 0.38 -19.93
C GLU A 51 -2.38 1.32 -19.96
N TYR A 52 -2.30 2.25 -19.02
CA TYR A 52 -1.22 3.23 -18.96
C TYR A 52 0.12 2.56 -18.62
N THR A 53 0.08 1.49 -17.83
CA THR A 53 1.24 0.64 -17.59
C THR A 53 1.69 -0.07 -18.87
N GLN A 54 0.77 -0.62 -19.67
CA GLN A 54 1.09 -1.25 -20.95
C GLN A 54 1.62 -0.26 -21.99
N ALA A 55 1.30 1.03 -21.86
CA ALA A 55 1.75 2.08 -22.76
C ALA A 55 3.17 2.59 -22.45
N GLN A 56 3.81 2.12 -21.36
CA GLN A 56 5.16 2.54 -21.01
C GLN A 56 6.16 2.16 -22.13
N PRO A 57 7.05 3.09 -22.53
CA PRO A 57 8.08 2.76 -23.50
C PRO A 57 9.03 1.73 -22.91
N ASP A 58 9.29 0.67 -23.67
CA ASP A 58 10.26 -0.35 -23.29
C ASP A 58 11.70 0.22 -23.33
N ASP A 59 12.49 -0.08 -22.31
CA ASP A 59 13.92 0.20 -22.27
C ASP A 59 14.65 -1.14 -22.08
N PRO A 60 15.36 -1.63 -23.11
CA PRO A 60 15.99 -2.95 -23.06
C PRO A 60 17.08 -3.08 -21.98
N LEU A 61 17.53 -1.97 -21.39
CA LEU A 61 18.51 -1.95 -20.30
C LEU A 61 17.85 -1.91 -18.92
N THR A 62 16.53 -1.79 -18.84
CA THR A 62 15.79 -1.60 -17.60
C THR A 62 14.74 -2.69 -17.43
N PHE A 63 14.71 -3.32 -16.26
CA PHE A 63 13.63 -4.22 -15.88
C PHE A 63 12.61 -3.47 -15.02
N GLY A 64 11.53 -2.97 -15.64
CA GLY A 64 10.47 -2.20 -14.97
C GLY A 64 9.44 -3.09 -14.27
N ILE A 65 8.98 -2.67 -13.09
CA ILE A 65 8.00 -3.42 -12.30
C ILE A 65 6.95 -2.46 -11.76
N ALA A 66 5.74 -2.51 -12.31
CA ALA A 66 4.57 -1.83 -11.77
C ALA A 66 3.97 -2.61 -10.60
N LEU A 67 3.78 -1.92 -9.47
CA LEU A 67 3.18 -2.49 -8.26
C LEU A 67 2.56 -1.41 -7.38
N GLN A 68 1.63 -1.83 -6.52
CA GLN A 68 1.13 -0.97 -5.44
C GLN A 68 2.11 -1.00 -4.27
N SER A 69 2.37 0.15 -3.65
CA SER A 69 3.33 0.23 -2.55
C SER A 69 3.14 1.46 -1.67
N SER A 70 3.70 1.33 -0.48
CA SER A 70 3.98 2.38 0.48
C SER A 70 5.50 2.42 0.73
N PRO A 71 6.03 3.34 1.55
CA PRO A 71 7.42 3.28 1.99
C PRO A 71 7.79 1.98 2.72
N TRP A 72 6.80 1.27 3.29
CA TRP A 72 7.03 0.09 4.12
C TRP A 72 6.85 -1.22 3.35
N ARG A 73 5.96 -1.26 2.34
CA ARG A 73 5.46 -2.52 1.76
C ARG A 73 5.23 -2.41 0.25
N MET A 74 5.36 -3.56 -0.41
CA MET A 74 4.95 -3.77 -1.80
C MET A 74 3.81 -4.78 -1.81
N TYR A 75 2.92 -4.67 -2.79
CA TYR A 75 1.76 -5.53 -2.93
C TYR A 75 1.79 -6.26 -4.28
N GLY A 76 1.47 -7.56 -4.24
CA GLY A 76 1.25 -8.36 -5.44
C GLY A 76 -0.09 -8.04 -6.10
N ALA A 77 -0.37 -8.73 -7.21
CA ALA A 77 -1.61 -8.54 -7.97
C ALA A 77 -2.89 -8.89 -7.19
N ASP A 78 -2.80 -9.82 -6.23
CA ASP A 78 -3.88 -10.19 -5.31
C ASP A 78 -3.94 -9.30 -4.06
N LEU A 79 -3.18 -8.20 -4.05
CA LEU A 79 -3.02 -7.28 -2.93
C LEU A 79 -2.47 -7.95 -1.66
N ARG A 80 -1.81 -9.09 -1.80
CA ARG A 80 -1.03 -9.67 -0.74
C ARG A 80 0.30 -8.92 -0.62
N ILE A 81 0.75 -8.66 0.60
CA ILE A 81 2.07 -8.09 0.84
C ILE A 81 3.13 -9.02 0.22
N LEU A 82 3.95 -8.43 -0.65
CA LEU A 82 5.09 -9.04 -1.30
C LEU A 82 6.35 -8.65 -0.54
N THR A 83 7.00 -9.63 0.09
CA THR A 83 8.24 -9.35 0.80
C THR A 83 9.38 -9.06 -0.18
N VAL A 84 10.38 -8.28 0.25
CA VAL A 84 11.56 -7.97 -0.58
C VAL A 84 12.29 -9.25 -1.03
N ALA A 85 12.37 -10.26 -0.16
CA ALA A 85 13.01 -11.53 -0.48
C ALA A 85 12.23 -12.32 -1.55
N GLU A 86 10.90 -12.30 -1.50
CA GLU A 86 10.04 -12.92 -2.52
C GLU A 86 10.21 -12.23 -3.87
N LEU A 87 10.13 -10.89 -3.90
CA LEU A 87 10.34 -10.14 -5.13
C LEU A 87 11.74 -10.41 -5.72
N ALA A 88 12.78 -10.40 -4.89
CA ALA A 88 14.13 -10.75 -5.35
C ALA A 88 14.19 -12.18 -5.94
N GLY A 89 13.51 -13.14 -5.31
CA GLY A 89 13.39 -14.51 -5.81
C GLY A 89 12.72 -14.59 -7.18
N MET A 90 11.66 -13.80 -7.39
CA MET A 90 10.95 -13.72 -8.68
C MET A 90 11.79 -13.05 -9.77
N LEU A 91 12.60 -12.05 -9.42
CA LEU A 91 13.37 -11.28 -10.40
C LEU A 91 14.65 -11.95 -10.86
N ARG A 92 15.39 -12.64 -9.98
CA ARG A 92 16.64 -13.31 -10.33
C ARG A 92 16.59 -14.13 -11.64
N PRO A 93 15.57 -14.99 -11.88
CA PRO A 93 15.51 -15.76 -13.12
C PRO A 93 15.10 -14.92 -14.35
N GLN A 94 14.53 -13.73 -14.16
CA GLN A 94 14.06 -12.85 -15.24
C GLN A 94 15.12 -11.81 -15.66
N LEU A 95 16.13 -11.58 -14.82
CA LEU A 95 17.20 -10.64 -15.12
C LEU A 95 18.19 -11.23 -16.13
N GLU A 96 18.05 -10.82 -17.39
CA GLU A 96 19.02 -11.07 -18.46
C GLU A 96 20.31 -10.21 -18.34
N PRO A 97 21.44 -10.63 -18.95
CA PRO A 97 22.71 -9.88 -18.96
C PRO A 97 22.64 -8.46 -19.53
N LYS A 98 21.64 -8.18 -20.38
CA LYS A 98 21.43 -6.85 -20.97
C LYS A 98 20.94 -5.83 -19.93
N HIS A 99 20.16 -6.27 -18.93
CA HIS A 99 19.60 -5.38 -17.92
C HIS A 99 20.71 -4.78 -17.05
N LYS A 100 20.60 -3.47 -16.81
CA LYS A 100 21.53 -2.67 -16.01
C LYS A 100 20.92 -2.22 -14.69
N ARG A 101 19.59 -2.15 -14.60
CA ARG A 101 18.87 -1.80 -13.37
C ARG A 101 17.47 -2.39 -13.34
N VAL A 102 16.92 -2.53 -12.14
CA VAL A 102 15.49 -2.72 -11.89
C VAL A 102 14.88 -1.36 -11.53
N GLU A 103 13.71 -1.07 -12.05
CA GLU A 103 12.92 0.10 -11.66
C GLU A 103 11.63 -0.33 -10.98
N LEU A 104 11.44 0.10 -9.74
CA LEU A 104 10.19 -0.09 -9.01
C LEU A 104 9.23 1.06 -9.31
N HIS A 105 8.23 0.80 -10.14
CA HIS A 105 7.16 1.74 -10.48
C HIS A 105 6.01 1.59 -9.49
N GLY A 106 6.31 1.95 -8.24
CA GLY A 106 5.34 1.97 -7.14
C GLY A 106 5.62 3.14 -6.21
N SER A 107 4.56 3.79 -5.71
CA SER A 107 4.65 4.96 -4.83
C SER A 107 5.62 4.72 -3.66
N TRP A 108 6.47 5.71 -3.39
CA TRP A 108 7.40 5.74 -2.26
C TRP A 108 8.46 4.63 -2.17
N THR A 109 8.60 3.77 -3.18
CA THR A 109 9.60 2.66 -3.16
C THR A 109 11.05 3.14 -3.06
N GLY A 110 11.34 4.37 -3.49
CA GLY A 110 12.66 5.00 -3.40
C GLY A 110 12.95 5.66 -2.04
N VAL A 111 11.95 5.81 -1.17
CA VAL A 111 12.03 6.59 0.06
C VAL A 111 12.15 5.68 1.28
N ALA A 112 13.04 6.04 2.19
CA ALA A 112 13.19 5.34 3.46
C ALA A 112 12.02 5.67 4.40
N PRO A 113 11.31 4.67 4.98
CA PRO A 113 10.24 4.94 5.93
C PRO A 113 10.71 5.54 7.26
N SER A 114 12.00 5.37 7.60
CA SER A 114 12.63 5.95 8.79
C SER A 114 14.14 6.08 8.59
N THR A 115 14.83 6.71 9.53
CA THR A 115 16.30 6.83 9.52
C THR A 115 17.04 5.49 9.67
N THR A 116 16.39 4.50 10.28
CA THR A 116 16.98 3.17 10.56
C THR A 116 16.60 2.12 9.53
N THR A 117 15.56 2.38 8.73
CA THR A 117 15.01 1.41 7.77
C THR A 117 15.24 1.91 6.35
N PRO A 118 16.07 1.23 5.54
CA PRO A 118 16.32 1.64 4.16
C PRO A 118 15.05 1.62 3.29
N SER A 119 15.06 2.34 2.17
CA SER A 119 13.98 2.27 1.19
C SER A 119 13.79 0.86 0.61
N LEU A 120 12.60 0.55 0.11
CA LEU A 120 12.31 -0.74 -0.52
C LEU A 120 13.26 -1.04 -1.69
N ALA A 121 13.58 -0.03 -2.51
CA ALA A 121 14.57 -0.17 -3.58
C ALA A 121 15.96 -0.56 -3.03
N THR A 122 16.42 0.09 -1.95
CA THR A 122 17.70 -0.23 -1.31
C THR A 122 17.68 -1.65 -0.73
N GLN A 123 16.60 -2.04 -0.07
CA GLN A 123 16.44 -3.39 0.47
C GLN A 123 16.47 -4.44 -0.65
N LEU A 124 15.78 -4.18 -1.77
CA LEU A 124 15.75 -5.08 -2.92
C LEU A 124 17.12 -5.21 -3.58
N SER A 125 17.83 -4.10 -3.77
CA SER A 125 19.21 -4.12 -4.29
C SER A 125 20.11 -5.02 -3.45
N ARG A 126 20.03 -4.93 -2.11
CA ARG A 126 20.77 -5.84 -1.21
C ARG A 126 20.39 -7.30 -1.42
N GLN A 127 19.10 -7.61 -1.55
CA GLN A 127 18.62 -8.97 -1.82
C GLN A 127 19.05 -9.49 -3.21
N LEU A 128 19.29 -8.59 -4.16
CA LEU A 128 19.86 -8.87 -5.48
C LEU A 128 21.40 -8.75 -5.50
N LYS A 129 22.05 -8.87 -4.34
CA LYS A 129 23.52 -8.84 -4.19
C LYS A 129 24.18 -7.56 -4.75
N GLY A 130 23.51 -6.43 -4.59
CA GLY A 130 23.99 -5.11 -5.03
C GLY A 130 23.60 -4.74 -6.46
N PHE A 131 22.78 -5.53 -7.15
CA PHE A 131 22.25 -5.14 -8.46
C PHE A 131 21.51 -3.79 -8.35
N PRO A 132 21.69 -2.84 -9.28
CA PRO A 132 21.07 -1.52 -9.17
C PRO A 132 19.54 -1.60 -9.17
N VAL A 133 18.92 -0.95 -8.20
CA VAL A 133 17.46 -0.80 -8.09
C VAL A 133 17.15 0.66 -7.79
N THR A 134 16.24 1.25 -8.56
CA THR A 134 15.67 2.57 -8.28
C THR A 134 14.19 2.44 -7.95
N GLY A 135 13.63 3.45 -7.29
CA GLY A 135 12.22 3.48 -6.91
C GLY A 135 11.69 4.91 -6.93
N MET A 136 10.38 5.04 -6.82
CA MET A 136 9.68 6.31 -6.91
C MET A 136 9.76 7.11 -5.62
N ASP A 137 9.88 8.42 -5.77
CA ASP A 137 9.93 9.39 -4.67
C ASP A 137 8.62 10.16 -4.56
N GLY A 138 7.65 9.57 -3.85
CA GLY A 138 6.33 10.14 -3.65
C GLY A 138 5.21 9.26 -4.19
N PHE A 139 4.00 9.82 -4.18
CA PHE A 139 2.83 9.21 -4.79
C PHE A 139 2.95 9.22 -6.31
N LEU A 140 2.85 8.05 -6.93
CA LEU A 140 2.98 7.87 -8.36
C LEU A 140 1.72 8.32 -9.12
N TRP A 141 1.93 9.08 -10.19
CA TRP A 141 0.95 9.41 -11.20
C TRP A 141 1.38 8.83 -12.54
N MET A 142 0.41 8.35 -13.32
CA MET A 142 0.65 7.84 -14.67
C MET A 142 -0.26 8.53 -15.68
N ASP A 143 0.32 8.92 -16.81
CA ASP A 143 -0.40 9.48 -17.96
C ASP A 143 -0.75 8.42 -19.01
N SER A 144 -1.55 8.81 -20.00
CA SER A 144 -2.05 7.88 -21.03
C SER A 144 -1.01 7.33 -22.00
N LYS A 145 0.22 7.82 -21.93
CA LYS A 145 1.36 7.37 -22.73
C LYS A 145 2.38 6.61 -21.87
N GLY A 146 1.99 6.23 -20.64
CA GLY A 146 2.86 5.57 -19.68
C GLY A 146 3.89 6.50 -19.03
N GLY A 147 3.80 7.82 -19.26
CA GLY A 147 4.63 8.79 -18.56
C GLY A 147 4.36 8.74 -17.06
N MET A 148 5.41 8.84 -16.27
CA MET A 148 5.35 8.80 -14.81
C MET A 148 5.84 10.09 -14.19
N ARG A 149 5.16 10.54 -13.14
CA ARG A 149 5.64 11.60 -12.25
C ARG A 149 5.23 11.31 -10.82
N THR A 150 5.88 11.94 -9.85
CA THR A 150 5.52 11.79 -8.44
C THR A 150 5.13 13.12 -7.82
N THR A 151 4.37 13.03 -6.72
CA THR A 151 4.08 14.17 -5.85
C THR A 151 4.23 13.76 -4.38
N ARG A 152 4.54 14.71 -3.51
CA ARG A 152 4.62 14.51 -2.06
C ARG A 152 3.51 15.27 -1.34
N GLN A 153 2.28 15.20 -1.86
CA GLN A 153 1.14 15.94 -1.33
C GLN A 153 0.79 15.49 0.09
N ALA A 154 0.52 16.43 0.98
CA ALA A 154 -0.07 16.13 2.29
C ALA A 154 -1.58 15.88 2.19
N PHE A 155 -2.25 16.56 1.25
CA PHE A 155 -3.69 16.45 1.06
C PHE A 155 -4.03 16.06 -0.38
N THR A 156 -4.99 15.16 -0.53
CA THR A 156 -5.55 14.79 -1.82
C THR A 156 -6.97 15.33 -1.91
N VAL A 157 -7.22 16.24 -2.85
CA VAL A 157 -8.53 16.84 -3.09
C VAL A 157 -9.21 16.09 -4.24
N ARG A 158 -10.35 15.46 -3.95
CA ARG A 158 -11.19 14.81 -4.96
C ARG A 158 -12.66 15.10 -4.69
N ARG A 159 -13.46 15.21 -5.75
CA ARG A 159 -14.92 15.32 -5.64
C ARG A 159 -15.52 13.93 -5.39
N GLY A 160 -16.37 13.83 -4.38
CA GLY A 160 -17.10 12.60 -4.05
C GLY A 160 -16.28 11.60 -3.22
N ALA A 161 -16.93 10.48 -2.89
CA ALA A 161 -16.36 9.34 -2.19
C ALA A 161 -16.65 8.06 -2.97
N GLY A 162 -15.93 6.97 -2.67
CA GLY A 162 -16.10 5.70 -3.37
C GLY A 162 -15.03 5.42 -4.42
N ARG A 163 -15.33 4.39 -5.22
CA ARG A 163 -14.49 3.90 -6.32
C ARG A 163 -13.98 5.06 -7.17
N TYR A 164 -12.71 4.96 -7.54
CA TYR A 164 -12.02 5.99 -8.29
C TYR A 164 -12.25 5.79 -9.80
N PHE A 165 -12.81 6.81 -10.44
CA PHE A 165 -12.99 6.88 -11.89
C PHE A 165 -12.31 8.13 -12.45
N VAL A 166 -11.76 8.01 -13.66
CA VAL A 166 -10.90 9.02 -14.29
C VAL A 166 -11.47 9.41 -15.65
N PRO A 167 -11.54 10.72 -15.98
CA PRO A 167 -11.92 11.15 -17.32
C PRO A 167 -10.91 10.66 -18.36
N THR A 168 -11.37 10.31 -19.56
CA THR A 168 -10.51 9.87 -20.66
C THR A 168 -9.30 10.80 -20.86
N GLY A 169 -8.10 10.21 -20.93
CA GLY A 169 -6.85 10.92 -21.20
C GLY A 169 -6.28 11.74 -20.02
N LYS A 170 -6.88 11.65 -18.83
CA LYS A 170 -6.33 12.28 -17.62
C LYS A 170 -5.42 11.31 -16.86
N GLU A 171 -4.44 11.87 -16.16
CA GLU A 171 -3.53 11.09 -15.32
C GLU A 171 -4.27 10.38 -14.19
N VAL A 172 -3.79 9.19 -13.85
CA VAL A 172 -4.28 8.38 -12.74
C VAL A 172 -3.33 8.54 -11.55
N LEU A 173 -3.89 8.86 -10.38
CA LEU A 173 -3.17 8.71 -9.12
C LEU A 173 -3.14 7.23 -8.73
N VAL A 174 -2.03 6.55 -9.00
CA VAL A 174 -1.85 5.10 -8.83
C VAL A 174 -2.30 4.57 -7.46
N PRO A 175 -1.87 5.12 -6.31
CA PRO A 175 -2.26 4.58 -5.00
C PRO A 175 -3.76 4.70 -4.71
N LEU A 176 -4.46 5.64 -5.34
CA LEU A 176 -5.90 5.83 -5.14
C LEU A 176 -6.75 4.77 -5.85
N THR A 177 -6.19 4.08 -6.86
CA THR A 177 -6.90 3.02 -7.59
C THR A 177 -7.34 1.87 -6.68
N VAL A 178 -6.54 1.59 -5.65
CA VAL A 178 -6.87 0.65 -4.56
C VAL A 178 -7.27 1.38 -3.28
N GLY A 179 -6.69 2.56 -3.03
CA GLY A 179 -6.83 3.24 -1.74
C GLY A 179 -8.15 3.96 -1.47
N TRP A 180 -9.09 3.95 -2.43
CA TRP A 180 -10.38 4.62 -2.26
C TRP A 180 -11.25 4.05 -1.14
N ALA A 181 -10.99 2.81 -0.71
CA ALA A 181 -11.75 2.10 0.32
C ALA A 181 -11.43 2.56 1.75
N ALA A 182 -10.25 3.15 1.99
CA ALA A 182 -9.75 3.57 3.31
C ALA A 182 -10.43 4.84 3.88
N GLY A 183 -11.60 5.20 3.38
CA GLY A 183 -12.44 6.25 4.00
C GLY A 183 -13.91 5.85 4.04
N LEU A 184 -14.17 4.55 3.93
CA LEU A 184 -15.49 3.93 3.84
C LEU A 184 -15.61 2.74 4.79
N GLU A 185 -14.62 2.54 5.67
CA GLU A 185 -14.51 1.41 6.59
C GLU A 185 -15.78 1.25 7.42
N ASP A 186 -16.30 2.37 7.94
CA ASP A 186 -17.52 2.43 8.76
C ASP A 186 -18.80 2.02 8.00
N ARG A 187 -18.73 1.82 6.68
CA ARG A 187 -19.87 1.43 5.84
C ARG A 187 -19.90 -0.06 5.51
N PHE A 188 -18.84 -0.80 5.83
CA PHE A 188 -18.72 -2.19 5.44
C PHE A 188 -19.42 -3.11 6.47
N GLY A 189 -20.25 -4.01 5.95
CA GLY A 189 -20.96 -5.02 6.73
C GLY A 189 -20.09 -6.25 7.02
N PRO A 190 -20.54 -7.20 7.88
CA PRO A 190 -19.81 -8.41 8.24
C PRO A 190 -19.34 -9.29 7.05
N GLU A 191 -20.00 -9.20 5.90
CA GLU A 191 -19.73 -9.91 4.66
C GLU A 191 -18.63 -9.26 3.79
N ASP A 192 -18.25 -8.02 4.08
CA ASP A 192 -17.37 -7.20 3.25
C ASP A 192 -15.88 -7.44 3.51
N ALA A 193 -15.47 -8.69 3.75
CA ALA A 193 -14.10 -9.05 4.12
C ALA A 193 -13.06 -8.60 3.07
N GLU A 194 -13.44 -8.58 1.80
CA GLU A 194 -12.62 -8.09 0.69
C GLU A 194 -12.51 -6.55 0.70
N MET A 195 -13.58 -5.83 1.04
CA MET A 195 -13.51 -4.38 1.16
C MET A 195 -12.64 -3.96 2.34
N MET A 196 -12.63 -4.73 3.43
CA MET A 196 -11.68 -4.55 4.53
C MET A 196 -10.23 -4.78 4.12
N LEU A 197 -9.96 -5.78 3.25
CA LEU A 197 -8.63 -5.92 2.66
C LEU A 197 -8.25 -4.66 1.86
N LEU A 198 -9.15 -4.16 1.02
CA LEU A 198 -8.92 -2.94 0.22
C LEU A 198 -8.71 -1.71 1.10
N ALA A 199 -9.48 -1.56 2.18
CA ALA A 199 -9.31 -0.50 3.15
C ALA A 199 -7.92 -0.55 3.79
N GLY A 200 -7.47 -1.72 4.25
CA GLY A 200 -6.14 -1.88 4.82
C GLY A 200 -5.01 -1.57 3.83
N VAL A 201 -5.16 -1.99 2.57
CA VAL A 201 -4.22 -1.60 1.50
C VAL A 201 -4.24 -0.09 1.31
N GLY A 202 -5.43 0.53 1.27
CA GLY A 202 -5.57 1.97 1.10
C GLY A 202 -4.98 2.79 2.24
N ASN A 203 -5.17 2.34 3.47
CA ASN A 203 -4.54 2.93 4.64
C ASN A 203 -3.01 2.89 4.50
N ASP A 204 -2.45 1.79 3.97
CA ASP A 204 -1.00 1.67 3.76
C ASP A 204 -0.48 2.53 2.58
N VAL A 205 -1.04 2.36 1.39
CA VAL A 205 -0.46 2.89 0.14
C VAL A 205 -0.90 4.32 -0.19
N PHE A 206 -2.06 4.74 0.31
CA PHE A 206 -2.63 6.06 0.00
C PHE A 206 -2.65 6.99 1.21
N LEU A 207 -3.15 6.53 2.36
CA LEU A 207 -3.16 7.36 3.58
C LEU A 207 -1.83 7.34 4.35
N LEU A 208 -0.91 6.42 3.99
CA LEU A 208 0.41 6.27 4.61
C LEU A 208 0.31 6.07 6.13
N CYS A 209 -0.64 5.21 6.54
CA CYS A 209 -0.98 4.89 7.91
C CYS A 209 -0.82 3.38 8.20
N PRO A 210 0.39 2.94 8.62
CA PRO A 210 0.65 1.52 8.88
C PRO A 210 -0.22 0.90 9.99
N ASP A 211 -0.59 1.68 11.00
CA ASP A 211 -1.44 1.20 12.11
C ASP A 211 -2.91 1.09 11.70
N GLY A 212 -3.42 2.06 10.92
CA GLY A 212 -4.74 1.95 10.29
C GLY A 212 -4.83 0.73 9.37
N ALA A 213 -3.78 0.52 8.55
CA ALA A 213 -3.69 -0.66 7.69
C ALA A 213 -3.74 -1.97 8.49
N LEU A 214 -3.01 -2.05 9.61
CA LEU A 214 -3.04 -3.22 10.49
C LEU A 214 -4.45 -3.46 11.05
N ALA A 215 -5.13 -2.41 11.52
CA ALA A 215 -6.46 -2.52 12.09
C ALA A 215 -7.47 -3.10 11.07
N ASP A 216 -7.46 -2.59 9.84
CA ASP A 216 -8.33 -3.08 8.77
C ASP A 216 -7.99 -4.49 8.32
N PHE A 217 -6.70 -4.84 8.22
CA PHE A 217 -6.31 -6.20 7.90
C PHE A 217 -6.75 -7.19 8.99
N GLU A 218 -6.68 -6.81 10.27
CA GLU A 218 -7.19 -7.63 11.37
C GLU A 218 -8.72 -7.72 11.38
N ALA A 219 -9.43 -6.66 11.00
CA ALA A 219 -10.87 -6.67 10.81
C ALA A 219 -11.27 -7.60 9.65
N GLY A 220 -10.67 -7.43 8.47
CA GLY A 220 -10.88 -8.30 7.32
C GLY A 220 -10.53 -9.77 7.60
N ALA A 221 -9.47 -10.01 8.38
CA ALA A 221 -9.13 -11.36 8.85
C ALA A 221 -10.29 -11.95 9.68
N LYS A 222 -10.84 -11.18 10.63
CA LYS A 222 -11.99 -11.58 11.46
C LYS A 222 -13.23 -11.89 10.62
N MET A 223 -13.39 -11.24 9.48
CA MET A 223 -14.49 -11.43 8.53
C MET A 223 -14.25 -12.56 7.51
N GLY A 224 -13.10 -13.23 7.56
CA GLY A 224 -12.81 -14.41 6.74
C GLY A 224 -11.93 -14.14 5.51
N SER A 225 -11.31 -12.97 5.39
CA SER A 225 -10.32 -12.73 4.33
C SER A 225 -8.97 -13.36 4.70
N ALA A 226 -8.58 -14.40 3.96
CA ALA A 226 -7.31 -15.09 4.14
C ALA A 226 -6.11 -14.17 3.84
N ILE A 227 -6.24 -13.34 2.80
CA ILE A 227 -5.20 -12.36 2.41
C ILE A 227 -5.07 -11.26 3.47
N ALA A 228 -6.18 -10.77 4.03
CA ALA A 228 -6.12 -9.80 5.13
C ALA A 228 -5.42 -10.39 6.37
N ALA A 229 -5.72 -11.65 6.72
CA ALA A 229 -5.02 -12.35 7.80
C ALA A 229 -3.51 -12.51 7.51
N TYR A 230 -3.13 -12.88 6.28
CA TYR A 230 -1.73 -12.92 5.87
C TYR A 230 -1.06 -11.54 5.97
N ASN A 231 -1.72 -10.49 5.49
CA ASN A 231 -1.18 -9.13 5.47
C ASN A 231 -0.98 -8.59 6.88
N ALA A 232 -1.97 -8.75 7.78
CA ALA A 232 -1.85 -8.41 9.19
C ALA A 232 -0.66 -9.12 9.84
N ALA A 233 -0.44 -10.41 9.52
CA ALA A 233 0.72 -11.14 10.03
C ALA A 233 2.05 -10.53 9.54
N GLN A 234 2.15 -10.12 8.27
CA GLN A 234 3.36 -9.45 7.77
C GLN A 234 3.61 -8.12 8.49
N VAL A 235 2.56 -7.33 8.69
CA VAL A 235 2.67 -6.04 9.40
C VAL A 235 3.21 -6.26 10.81
N ARG A 236 2.62 -7.20 11.56
CA ARG A 236 3.08 -7.58 12.90
C ARG A 236 4.54 -8.03 12.90
N LEU A 237 4.93 -8.92 11.98
CA LEU A 237 6.31 -9.40 11.88
C LEU A 237 7.30 -8.28 11.54
N SER A 238 6.93 -7.33 10.69
CA SER A 238 7.77 -6.17 10.34
C SER A 238 7.95 -5.21 11.51
N ARG A 239 6.91 -5.04 12.33
CA ARG A 239 6.90 -4.12 13.47
C ARG A 239 7.71 -4.68 14.65
N ASN A 240 7.68 -6.00 14.83
CA ASN A 240 8.51 -6.75 15.77
C ASN A 240 8.43 -6.21 17.22
N GLN A 241 7.24 -5.80 17.67
CA GLN A 241 7.01 -5.43 19.07
C GLN A 241 6.71 -6.67 19.93
N ALA A 242 6.69 -6.48 21.25
CA ALA A 242 6.29 -7.52 22.19
C ALA A 242 4.90 -8.06 21.84
N GLY A 243 4.79 -9.39 21.73
CA GLY A 243 3.54 -10.07 21.36
C GLY A 243 3.25 -10.17 19.86
N ASP A 244 3.90 -9.38 19.00
CA ASP A 244 3.61 -9.38 17.56
C ASP A 244 3.89 -10.71 16.90
N ARG A 245 4.96 -11.41 17.30
CA ARG A 245 5.26 -12.74 16.77
C ARG A 245 4.14 -13.74 17.07
N ALA A 246 3.60 -13.73 18.29
CA ALA A 246 2.52 -14.63 18.69
C ALA A 246 1.23 -14.29 17.92
N ALA A 247 0.88 -13.01 17.82
CA ALA A 247 -0.26 -12.55 17.04
C ALA A 247 -0.14 -12.92 15.55
N ALA A 248 1.05 -12.73 14.96
CA ALA A 248 1.32 -13.08 13.56
C ALA A 248 1.15 -14.59 13.30
N LEU A 249 1.63 -15.45 14.20
CA LEU A 249 1.43 -16.90 14.07
C LEU A 249 -0.04 -17.29 14.12
N ALA A 250 -0.84 -16.65 14.97
CA ALA A 250 -2.29 -16.89 15.03
C ALA A 250 -3.01 -16.44 13.74
N LEU A 251 -2.62 -15.28 13.20
CA LEU A 251 -3.14 -14.77 11.93
C LEU A 251 -2.76 -15.68 10.74
N LEU A 252 -1.53 -16.20 10.71
CA LEU A 252 -1.11 -17.16 9.68
C LEU A 252 -1.84 -18.50 9.77
N GLU A 253 -2.10 -19.02 10.98
CA GLU A 253 -2.95 -20.22 11.14
C GLU A 253 -4.37 -19.97 10.66
N ARG A 254 -4.92 -18.78 10.92
CA ARG A 254 -6.24 -18.39 10.41
C ARG A 254 -6.26 -18.33 8.88
N ALA A 255 -5.29 -17.67 8.26
CA ALA A 255 -5.17 -17.62 6.79
C ALA A 255 -5.03 -19.03 6.19
N LYS A 256 -4.21 -19.89 6.79
CA LYS A 256 -4.07 -21.30 6.39
C LYS A 256 -5.39 -22.07 6.51
N ALA A 257 -6.16 -21.88 7.59
CA ALA A 257 -7.46 -22.51 7.76
C ALA A 257 -8.48 -22.09 6.69
N LEU A 258 -8.30 -20.90 6.11
CA LEU A 258 -9.06 -20.39 4.96
C LEU A 258 -8.47 -20.81 3.60
N GLY A 259 -7.49 -21.73 3.59
CA GLY A 259 -6.89 -22.28 2.36
C GLY A 259 -5.68 -21.52 1.82
N ASP A 260 -5.11 -20.56 2.55
CA ASP A 260 -3.95 -19.79 2.08
C ASP A 260 -2.65 -20.61 2.16
N ALA A 261 -2.20 -21.12 1.02
CA ALA A 261 -0.97 -21.91 0.90
C ALA A 261 0.30 -21.10 1.26
N LYS A 262 0.32 -19.79 0.97
CA LYS A 262 1.49 -18.95 1.26
C LYS A 262 1.62 -18.71 2.76
N ALA A 263 0.50 -18.48 3.45
CA ALA A 263 0.45 -18.41 4.90
C ALA A 263 0.89 -19.73 5.55
N ALA A 264 0.45 -20.87 5.00
CA ALA A 264 0.85 -22.19 5.48
C ALA A 264 2.38 -22.40 5.38
N ALA A 265 2.98 -22.04 4.24
CA ALA A 265 4.42 -22.13 4.04
C ALA A 265 5.18 -21.21 5.00
N GLN A 266 4.75 -19.97 5.16
CA GLN A 266 5.40 -19.02 6.05
C GLN A 266 5.31 -19.44 7.53
N LEU A 267 4.14 -19.94 7.95
CA LEU A 267 3.93 -20.46 9.29
C LEU A 267 4.89 -21.62 9.60
N GLN A 268 5.07 -22.55 8.65
CA GLN A 268 6.02 -23.64 8.81
C GLN A 268 7.46 -23.13 8.96
N GLY A 269 7.85 -22.13 8.17
CA GLY A 269 9.15 -21.48 8.28
C GLY A 269 9.36 -20.83 9.65
N LEU A 270 8.39 -20.07 10.14
CA LEU A 270 8.49 -19.37 11.42
C LEU A 270 8.54 -20.31 12.62
N ARG A 271 7.83 -21.44 12.59
CA ARG A 271 7.84 -22.43 13.68
C ARG A 271 9.19 -23.13 13.85
N ARG A 272 9.98 -23.23 12.78
CA ARG A 272 11.32 -23.83 12.81
C ARG A 272 12.37 -22.89 13.39
N VAL A 273 12.08 -21.59 13.47
CA VAL A 273 12.97 -20.58 14.06
C VAL A 273 12.57 -20.35 15.52
N PRO A 274 13.44 -20.66 16.50
CA PRO A 274 13.15 -20.37 17.91
C PRO A 274 12.86 -18.88 18.10
N ALA A 275 11.93 -18.53 18.99
CA ALA A 275 11.77 -17.13 19.38
C ALA A 275 13.11 -16.63 19.95
N LYS A 276 13.64 -15.53 19.41
CA LYS A 276 14.76 -14.84 20.07
C LYS A 276 14.23 -14.38 21.44
N LYS A 277 14.86 -14.88 22.50
CA LYS A 277 14.62 -14.43 23.88
C LYS A 277 15.12 -13.01 24.06
#